data_AF-A0A9D4YDW9-F1
#
_entry.id   AF-A0A9D4YDW9-F1
#
_cell.length_a   1.000
_cell.length_b   1.000
_cell.length_c   1.000
_cell.angle_alpha   90.00
_cell.angle_beta   90.00
_cell.angle_gamma   90.00
#
_symmetry.space_group_name_H-M   'P 1'
#
loop_
_entity.id
_entity.type
_entity.pdbx_description
1 polymer ?
#
loop_
_entity_poly.entity_id
_entity_poly.type
_entity_poly.pdbx_seq_one_letter_code
_entity_poly.pdbx_strand_id
1 'polypeptide(L)'
;MPTISPIERVGKYVGPKEWNSLISDPDTVVIDVRNNYETRIGKFKGAVDPCTTSFREFPSWVEERFELMRTDAEYPKVDVNHSDQSGEKETESTKQQLPRIAMYCTGGIRCEKASSLLLSQGFKEVYHLEGGILKYLEEIPEKQSLWEGECFVFDKRVSVEHGLAQGNFKLCYGCKQPVSDADMESPEYEYGVSCPYCFAQKSEEEKERARARQKQFQRWGIIGGPDKGRRPKLESDVSSSNQSQLSKSI
;
A
#
# COMPACT_ATOMS: atom_id res chain seq x y z
N MET A 1 18.14 8.48 -9.35
CA MET A 1 17.39 7.35 -8.74
C MET A 1 18.42 6.35 -8.26
N PRO A 2 18.61 6.15 -6.95
CA PRO A 2 19.48 5.09 -6.49
C PRO A 2 18.84 3.76 -6.88
N THR A 3 19.60 2.97 -7.63
CA THR A 3 19.23 1.63 -8.10
C THR A 3 19.03 0.73 -6.89
N ILE A 4 17.89 0.05 -6.79
CA ILE A 4 17.64 -0.95 -5.75
C ILE A 4 18.67 -2.07 -5.97
N SER A 5 19.61 -2.23 -5.02
CA SER A 5 20.61 -3.31 -5.02
C SER A 5 19.90 -4.67 -5.10
N PRO A 6 20.52 -5.72 -5.68
CA PRO A 6 20.03 -7.09 -5.54
C PRO A 6 19.72 -7.39 -4.07
N ILE A 7 18.71 -8.24 -3.82
CA ILE A 7 18.32 -8.62 -2.46
C ILE A 7 19.52 -9.35 -1.81
N GLU A 8 20.32 -8.64 -1.02
CA GLU A 8 21.52 -9.18 -0.38
C GLU A 8 21.14 -10.08 0.80
N ARG A 9 20.01 -9.79 1.46
CA ARG A 9 19.47 -10.58 2.57
C ARG A 9 17.97 -10.35 2.74
N VAL A 10 17.20 -11.41 3.01
CA VAL A 10 15.76 -11.35 3.32
C VAL A 10 15.54 -11.69 4.79
N GLY A 11 14.47 -11.15 5.36
CA GLY A 11 13.96 -11.55 6.68
C GLY A 11 13.55 -13.03 6.72
N LYS A 12 13.10 -13.46 7.90
CA LYS A 12 12.63 -14.83 8.11
C LYS A 12 11.17 -14.95 7.67
N TYR A 13 10.89 -15.87 6.76
CA TYR A 13 9.54 -16.25 6.38
C TYR A 13 8.83 -16.93 7.56
N VAL A 14 7.57 -16.57 7.77
CA VAL A 14 6.69 -17.17 8.78
C VAL A 14 5.40 -17.60 8.09
N GLY A 15 5.07 -18.88 8.19
CA GLY A 15 3.86 -19.43 7.59
C GLY A 15 2.58 -18.92 8.28
N PRO A 16 1.41 -19.01 7.62
CA PRO A 16 0.14 -18.57 8.21
C PRO A 16 -0.18 -19.22 9.55
N LYS A 17 0.18 -20.49 9.74
CA LYS A 17 -0.13 -21.27 10.95
C LYS A 17 0.65 -20.75 12.18
N GLU A 18 1.88 -20.31 11.97
CA GLU A 18 2.72 -19.73 13.03
C GLU A 18 2.52 -18.22 13.18
N TRP A 19 1.94 -17.55 12.17
CA TRP A 19 1.81 -16.10 12.11
C TRP A 19 1.08 -15.51 13.32
N ASN A 20 -0.08 -16.07 13.68
CA ASN A 20 -0.89 -15.57 14.80
C ASN A 20 -0.12 -15.57 16.12
N SER A 21 0.67 -16.61 16.38
CA SER A 21 1.50 -16.71 17.59
C SER A 21 2.57 -15.62 17.61
N LEU A 22 3.20 -15.34 16.46
CA LEU A 22 4.19 -14.26 16.34
C LEU A 22 3.56 -12.89 16.58
N ILE A 23 2.43 -12.58 15.93
CA ILE A 23 1.83 -11.25 16.01
C ILE A 23 1.04 -10.99 17.30
N SER A 24 0.80 -12.03 18.10
CA SER A 24 0.19 -11.91 19.43
C SER A 24 1.23 -11.69 20.55
N ASP A 25 2.52 -11.85 20.25
CA ASP A 25 3.60 -11.58 21.19
C ASP A 25 3.71 -10.07 21.42
N PRO A 26 3.59 -9.57 22.67
CA PRO A 26 3.62 -8.14 22.97
C PRO A 26 4.95 -7.46 22.62
N ASP A 27 6.03 -8.21 22.50
CA ASP A 27 7.35 -7.69 22.10
C ASP A 27 7.53 -7.61 20.58
N THR A 28 6.50 -8.00 19.82
CA THR A 28 6.50 -7.96 18.35
C THR A 28 5.77 -6.74 17.82
N VAL A 29 6.50 -5.88 17.11
CA VAL A 29 5.92 -4.77 16.35
C VAL A 29 5.45 -5.30 15.01
N VAL A 30 4.14 -5.26 14.79
CA VAL A 30 3.51 -5.70 13.55
C VAL A 30 3.32 -4.49 12.62
N ILE A 31 3.89 -4.53 11.43
CA ILE A 31 3.88 -3.40 10.48
C ILE A 31 3.16 -3.81 9.19
N ASP A 32 2.16 -3.02 8.81
CA ASP A 32 1.53 -3.11 7.49
C ASP A 32 2.41 -2.39 6.46
N VAL A 33 2.94 -3.12 5.49
CA VAL A 33 3.81 -2.54 4.44
C VAL A 33 3.00 -2.11 3.21
N ARG A 34 1.67 -2.03 3.35
CA ARG A 34 0.78 -1.61 2.27
C ARG A 34 0.58 -0.11 2.23
N ASN A 35 -0.05 0.38 1.16
CA ASN A 35 -0.45 1.77 1.09
C ASN A 35 -1.70 2.00 1.94
N ASN A 36 -1.91 3.24 2.38
CA ASN A 36 -3.00 3.67 3.25
C ASN A 36 -4.40 3.24 2.75
N TYR A 37 -4.64 3.24 1.44
CA TYR A 37 -5.94 2.84 0.88
C TYR A 37 -6.20 1.33 1.00
N GLU A 38 -5.15 0.51 1.11
CA GLU A 38 -5.25 -0.93 1.33
C GLU A 38 -5.48 -1.22 2.82
N THR A 39 -4.76 -0.50 3.70
CA THR A 39 -4.89 -0.61 5.16
C THR A 39 -6.25 -0.16 5.65
N ARG A 40 -6.82 0.88 5.03
CA ARG A 40 -8.13 1.44 5.37
C ARG A 40 -9.26 0.41 5.34
N ILE A 41 -9.21 -0.56 4.43
CA ILE A 41 -10.33 -1.49 4.22
C ILE A 41 -10.18 -2.80 4.98
N GLY A 42 -9.01 -3.05 5.55
CA GLY A 42 -8.77 -4.18 6.42
C GLY A 42 -7.30 -4.30 6.77
N LYS A 43 -6.99 -4.82 7.95
CA LYS A 43 -5.62 -4.98 8.47
C LYS A 43 -5.58 -6.05 9.56
N PHE A 44 -4.38 -6.48 9.94
CA PHE A 44 -4.23 -7.29 11.15
C PHE A 44 -4.48 -6.43 12.41
N LYS A 45 -5.16 -7.02 13.39
CA LYS A 45 -5.42 -6.39 14.68
C LYS A 45 -4.11 -5.94 15.34
N GLY A 46 -4.08 -4.68 15.81
CA GLY A 46 -2.90 -4.10 16.45
C GLY A 46 -1.74 -3.73 15.51
N ALA A 47 -1.86 -3.98 14.20
CA ALA A 47 -0.82 -3.59 13.26
C ALA A 47 -0.68 -2.07 13.14
N VAL A 48 0.58 -1.63 13.13
CA VAL A 48 1.00 -0.26 12.85
C VAL A 48 0.80 0.01 11.35
N ASP A 49 0.10 1.11 11.06
CA ASP A 49 -0.06 1.65 9.71
C ASP A 49 0.96 2.78 9.51
N PRO A 50 1.94 2.63 8.60
CA PRO A 50 2.84 3.71 8.21
C PRO A 50 2.16 4.90 7.52
N CYS A 51 0.89 4.76 7.13
CA CYS A 51 0.11 5.78 6.39
C CYS A 51 0.74 6.18 5.04
N THR A 52 1.57 5.33 4.45
CA THR A 52 2.24 5.62 3.17
C THR A 52 1.26 5.65 2.01
N THR A 53 1.45 6.57 1.06
CA THR A 53 0.67 6.59 -0.20
C THR A 53 1.34 5.77 -1.30
N SER A 54 2.65 5.53 -1.17
CA SER A 54 3.46 4.71 -2.04
C SER A 54 4.56 4.02 -1.24
N PHE A 55 4.83 2.75 -1.56
CA PHE A 55 5.92 1.96 -0.96
C PHE A 55 7.30 2.64 -0.98
N ARG A 56 7.55 3.58 -1.90
CA ARG A 56 8.80 4.38 -1.92
C ARG A 56 9.02 5.25 -0.68
N GLU A 57 7.96 5.55 0.06
CA GLU A 57 7.99 6.34 1.30
C GLU A 57 8.35 5.48 2.52
N PHE A 58 8.22 4.15 2.41
CA PHE A 58 8.49 3.23 3.51
C PHE A 58 9.90 3.38 4.11
N PRO A 59 10.99 3.53 3.32
CA PRO A 59 12.31 3.74 3.90
C PRO A 59 12.42 4.96 4.80
N SER A 60 11.88 6.10 4.37
CA SER A 60 11.87 7.33 5.17
C SER A 60 11.04 7.18 6.45
N TRP A 61 9.88 6.51 6.37
CA TRP A 61 9.07 6.22 7.55
C TRP A 61 9.83 5.39 8.59
N VAL A 62 10.57 4.38 8.14
CA VAL A 62 11.40 3.55 9.03
C VAL A 62 12.49 4.39 9.70
N GLU A 63 13.22 5.20 8.92
CA GLU A 63 14.28 6.09 9.44
C GLU A 63 13.73 7.04 10.52
N GLU A 64 12.62 7.73 10.25
CA GLU A 64 11.97 8.64 11.19
C GLU A 64 11.50 7.92 12.46
N ARG A 65 10.83 6.76 12.31
CA ARG A 65 10.27 6.02 13.45
C ARG A 65 11.34 5.56 14.42
N PHE A 66 12.49 5.11 13.90
CA PHE A 66 13.57 4.58 14.74
C PHE A 66 14.55 5.64 15.22
N GLU A 67 14.69 6.77 14.52
CA GLU A 67 15.36 7.94 15.09
C GLU A 67 14.61 8.42 16.34
N LEU A 68 13.27 8.47 16.30
CA LEU A 68 12.45 8.80 17.47
C LEU A 68 12.67 7.84 18.64
N MET A 69 12.80 6.53 18.37
CA MET A 69 13.10 5.55 19.43
C MET A 69 14.50 5.74 20.04
N ARG A 70 15.45 6.28 19.28
CA ARG A 70 16.80 6.62 19.80
C ARG A 70 16.75 7.88 20.65
N THR A 71 15.93 8.87 20.30
CA THR A 71 15.79 10.11 21.08
C THR A 71 14.99 9.93 22.36
N ASP A 72 13.99 9.03 22.38
CA ASP A 72 13.22 8.71 23.60
C ASP A 72 14.07 8.02 24.68
N ALA A 73 15.23 7.48 24.30
CA ALA A 73 16.22 6.90 25.20
C ALA A 73 17.18 7.92 25.84
N GLU A 74 17.22 9.16 25.33
CA GLU A 74 18.20 10.20 25.72
C GLU A 74 17.61 11.33 26.58
N TYR A 75 16.43 11.17 27.17
CA TYR A 75 15.96 12.14 28.17
C TYR A 75 16.71 11.95 29.51
N PRO A 76 17.40 12.99 30.02
CA PRO A 76 17.95 12.94 31.37
C PRO A 76 16.77 12.80 32.34
N LYS A 77 16.80 11.79 33.20
CA LYS A 77 16.01 11.82 34.43
C LYS A 77 16.44 13.09 35.17
N VAL A 78 15.60 14.11 35.13
CA VAL A 78 15.75 15.29 35.97
C VAL A 78 15.45 14.83 37.39
N ASP A 79 16.50 14.41 38.08
CA ASP A 79 16.46 14.10 39.49
C ASP A 79 16.22 15.41 40.26
N VAL A 80 14.96 15.67 40.60
CA VAL A 80 14.65 16.62 41.66
C VAL A 80 14.84 15.85 42.97
N ASN A 81 16.02 15.97 43.58
CA ASN A 81 16.18 16.44 44.96
C ASN A 81 17.58 16.18 45.56
N HIS A 82 18.13 17.25 46.10
CA HIS A 82 18.83 17.39 47.38
C HIS A 82 19.75 16.27 47.92
N SER A 83 21.05 16.62 47.92
CA SER A 83 22.11 16.26 48.88
C SER A 83 22.43 14.78 49.20
N ASP A 84 23.70 14.49 48.93
CA ASP A 84 24.68 13.76 49.74
C ASP A 84 24.96 12.27 49.49
N GLN A 85 26.26 12.06 49.25
CA GLN A 85 27.12 10.90 49.51
C GLN A 85 27.14 9.70 48.53
N SER A 86 28.20 9.73 47.71
CA SER A 86 29.15 8.65 47.43
C SER A 86 28.61 7.22 47.28
N GLY A 87 28.60 6.78 46.03
CA GLY A 87 28.63 5.37 45.66
C GLY A 87 28.79 5.28 44.14
N GLU A 88 30.00 4.96 43.68
CA GLU A 88 30.24 4.56 42.29
C GLU A 88 29.41 3.29 42.02
N LYS A 89 28.21 3.47 41.46
CA LYS A 89 27.49 2.41 40.77
C LYS A 89 27.71 2.68 39.29
N GLU A 90 28.55 1.85 38.68
CA GLU A 90 28.56 1.65 37.24
C GLU A 90 27.12 1.37 36.80
N THR A 91 26.47 2.37 36.23
CA THR A 91 25.18 2.19 35.57
C THR A 91 25.48 1.45 34.28
N GLU A 92 25.31 0.13 34.34
CA GLU A 92 25.33 -0.75 33.19
C GLU A 92 24.32 -0.23 32.17
N SER A 93 24.82 0.38 31.10
CA SER A 93 24.00 0.91 30.02
C SER A 93 23.29 -0.28 29.37
N THR A 94 22.04 -0.52 29.72
CA THR A 94 21.19 -1.44 28.97
C THR A 94 21.09 -0.90 27.55
N LYS A 95 21.91 -1.43 26.63
CA LYS A 95 21.76 -1.20 25.19
C LYS A 95 20.32 -1.56 24.85
N GLN A 96 19.47 -0.56 24.61
CA GLN A 96 18.11 -0.79 24.15
C GLN A 96 18.18 -1.63 22.87
N GLN A 97 17.68 -2.85 22.98
CA GLN A 97 17.66 -3.79 21.88
C GLN A 97 16.52 -3.39 20.94
N LEU A 98 16.83 -3.26 19.65
CA LEU A 98 15.81 -3.00 18.62
C LEU A 98 14.72 -4.08 18.69
N PRO A 99 13.44 -3.71 18.53
CA PRO A 99 12.33 -4.62 18.70
C PRO A 99 12.29 -5.70 17.60
N ARG A 100 11.57 -6.78 17.90
CA ARG A 100 11.19 -7.77 16.90
C ARG A 100 10.16 -7.17 15.96
N ILE A 101 10.40 -7.27 14.65
CA ILE A 101 9.50 -6.75 13.62
C ILE A 101 8.83 -7.92 12.87
N ALA A 102 7.51 -7.87 12.75
CA ALA A 102 6.73 -8.74 11.88
C ALA A 102 6.02 -7.90 10.81
N MET A 103 6.22 -8.24 9.53
CA MET A 103 5.65 -7.49 8.41
C MET A 103 4.73 -8.31 7.54
N TYR A 104 3.76 -7.66 6.93
CA TYR A 104 2.90 -8.29 5.95
C TYR A 104 2.53 -7.31 4.83
N CYS A 105 2.15 -7.87 3.69
CA CYS A 105 1.48 -7.18 2.60
C CYS A 105 0.61 -8.20 1.86
N THR A 106 -0.10 -7.78 0.81
CA THR A 106 -1.08 -8.64 0.11
C THR A 106 -0.51 -10.00 -0.30
N GLY A 107 0.67 -10.03 -0.92
CA GLY A 107 1.28 -11.27 -1.45
C GLY A 107 2.77 -11.46 -1.14
N GLY A 108 3.31 -10.76 -0.13
CA GLY A 108 4.70 -10.95 0.35
C GLY A 108 5.80 -10.11 -0.34
N ILE A 109 5.66 -9.74 -1.61
CA ILE A 109 6.74 -9.08 -2.40
C ILE A 109 7.29 -7.78 -1.76
N ARG A 110 6.41 -6.92 -1.22
CA ARG A 110 6.88 -5.68 -0.55
C ARG A 110 7.66 -5.99 0.73
N CYS A 111 7.27 -7.04 1.44
CA CYS A 111 7.95 -7.45 2.67
C CYS A 111 9.34 -8.01 2.41
N GLU A 112 9.55 -8.72 1.30
CA GLU A 112 10.90 -9.15 0.91
C GLU A 112 11.84 -7.95 0.78
N LYS A 113 11.41 -6.91 0.06
CA LYS A 113 12.20 -5.68 -0.12
C LYS A 113 12.37 -4.91 1.19
N ALA A 114 11.29 -4.71 1.94
CA ALA A 114 11.30 -4.01 3.22
C ALA A 114 12.20 -4.72 4.25
N SER A 115 12.23 -6.05 4.24
CA SER A 115 13.04 -6.82 5.18
C SER A 115 14.53 -6.63 4.97
N SER A 116 14.98 -6.55 3.71
CA SER A 116 16.38 -6.25 3.39
C SER A 116 16.80 -4.88 3.93
N LEU A 117 15.93 -3.88 3.83
CA LEU A 117 16.17 -2.55 4.39
C LEU A 117 16.33 -2.61 5.91
N LEU A 118 15.36 -3.18 6.63
CA LEU A 118 15.42 -3.27 8.09
C LEU A 118 16.67 -4.03 8.56
N LEU A 119 17.02 -5.14 7.90
CA LEU A 119 18.25 -5.86 8.21
C LEU A 119 19.51 -4.99 8.02
N SER A 120 19.57 -4.17 6.97
CA SER A 120 20.69 -3.24 6.73
C SER A 120 20.78 -2.12 7.78
N GLN A 121 19.66 -1.76 8.41
CA GLN A 121 19.60 -0.77 9.50
C GLN A 121 19.91 -1.38 10.89
N GLY A 122 20.24 -2.68 10.95
CA GLY A 122 20.71 -3.34 12.16
C GLY A 122 19.63 -4.11 12.93
N PHE A 123 18.39 -4.19 12.43
CA PHE A 123 17.39 -5.09 13.00
C PHE A 123 17.86 -6.53 12.88
N LYS A 124 17.85 -7.25 14.00
CA LYS A 124 18.27 -8.66 14.04
C LYS A 124 17.10 -9.62 13.81
N GLU A 125 15.91 -9.19 14.19
CA GLU A 125 14.70 -9.99 14.24
C GLU A 125 13.63 -9.41 13.31
N VAL A 126 13.77 -9.70 12.02
CA VAL A 126 12.84 -9.26 10.97
C VAL A 126 12.14 -10.49 10.39
N TYR A 127 10.82 -10.53 10.55
CA TYR A 127 9.94 -11.60 10.10
C TYR A 127 8.92 -11.05 9.11
N HIS A 128 8.44 -11.90 8.21
CA HIS A 128 7.37 -11.54 7.29
C HIS A 128 6.50 -12.73 6.91
N LEU A 129 5.22 -12.44 6.71
CA LEU A 129 4.21 -13.44 6.36
C LEU A 129 4.49 -14.04 4.99
N GLU A 130 4.81 -15.33 4.97
CA GLU A 130 5.02 -16.10 3.76
C GLU A 130 3.72 -16.14 2.94
N GLY A 131 3.78 -15.78 1.66
CA GLY A 131 2.60 -15.70 0.79
C GLY A 131 1.65 -14.53 1.09
N GLY A 132 1.95 -13.71 2.10
CA GLY A 132 1.17 -12.53 2.45
C GLY A 132 -0.24 -12.82 2.96
N ILE A 133 -1.06 -11.77 3.00
CA ILE A 133 -2.44 -11.82 3.52
C ILE A 133 -3.27 -12.85 2.74
N LEU A 134 -3.08 -12.98 1.43
CA LEU A 134 -3.88 -13.91 0.61
C LEU A 134 -3.71 -15.36 1.06
N LYS A 135 -2.46 -15.83 1.24
CA LYS A 135 -2.20 -17.18 1.74
C LYS A 135 -2.78 -17.38 3.15
N TYR A 136 -2.70 -16.34 3.98
CA TYR A 136 -3.28 -16.38 5.32
C TYR A 136 -4.80 -16.51 5.33
N LEU A 137 -5.52 -15.73 4.50
CA LEU A 137 -6.98 -15.80 4.39
C LEU A 137 -7.47 -17.11 3.76
N GLU A 138 -6.61 -17.78 2.97
CA GLU A 138 -6.88 -19.10 2.40
C GLU A 138 -6.71 -20.23 3.43
N GLU A 139 -5.66 -20.19 4.24
CA GLU A 139 -5.27 -21.31 5.11
C GLU A 139 -5.84 -21.23 6.53
N ILE A 140 -6.05 -20.02 7.07
CA ILE A 140 -6.45 -19.83 8.47
C ILE A 140 -7.97 -19.68 8.57
N PRO A 141 -8.65 -20.55 9.34
CA PRO A 141 -10.09 -20.42 9.56
C PRO A 141 -10.45 -19.06 10.16
N GLU A 142 -11.52 -18.45 9.68
CA GLU A 142 -12.00 -17.13 10.11
C GLU A 142 -12.11 -17.00 11.65
N LYS A 143 -12.61 -18.05 12.32
CA LYS A 143 -12.75 -18.10 13.79
C LYS A 143 -11.43 -17.97 14.56
N GLN A 144 -10.31 -18.27 13.93
CA GLN A 144 -8.96 -18.16 14.51
C GLN A 144 -8.22 -16.95 13.96
N SER A 145 -8.86 -16.16 13.09
CA SER A 145 -8.18 -15.10 12.39
C SER A 145 -7.99 -13.85 13.25
N LEU A 146 -6.86 -13.19 13.06
CA LEU A 146 -6.56 -11.87 13.59
C LEU A 146 -6.70 -10.76 12.53
N TRP A 147 -7.21 -11.11 11.35
CA TRP A 147 -7.49 -10.18 10.27
C TRP A 147 -8.86 -9.51 10.49
N GLU A 148 -8.91 -8.19 10.32
CA GLU A 148 -10.12 -7.38 10.43
C GLU A 148 -10.40 -6.71 9.08
N GLY A 149 -11.65 -6.77 8.60
CA GLY A 149 -12.08 -6.17 7.33
C GLY A 149 -11.74 -7.01 6.09
N GLU A 150 -11.58 -6.36 4.94
CA GLU A 150 -11.33 -7.00 3.64
C GLU A 150 -9.90 -6.74 3.14
N CYS A 151 -9.33 -7.66 2.36
CA CYS A 151 -8.01 -7.51 1.79
C CYS A 151 -8.08 -6.92 0.39
N PHE A 152 -7.47 -5.75 0.18
CA PHE A 152 -7.37 -5.14 -1.15
C PHE A 152 -6.54 -5.99 -2.12
N VAL A 153 -7.05 -6.18 -3.34
CA VAL A 153 -6.38 -6.88 -4.44
C VAL A 153 -6.36 -6.05 -5.72
N PHE A 154 -5.25 -6.14 -6.46
CA PHE A 154 -5.01 -5.37 -7.69
C PHE A 154 -5.61 -6.04 -8.93
N ASP A 155 -6.87 -6.51 -8.82
CA ASP A 155 -7.61 -7.10 -9.92
C ASP A 155 -9.08 -6.63 -9.92
N LYS A 156 -9.93 -7.27 -10.74
CA LYS A 156 -11.33 -6.87 -10.91
C LYS A 156 -12.17 -7.01 -9.63
N ARG A 157 -11.75 -7.82 -8.68
CA ARG A 157 -12.46 -8.06 -7.42
C ARG A 157 -12.36 -6.88 -6.47
N VAL A 158 -11.30 -6.05 -6.59
CA VAL A 158 -10.98 -4.91 -5.70
C VAL A 158 -10.61 -5.35 -4.28
N SER A 159 -11.38 -6.23 -3.67
CA SER A 159 -11.12 -6.80 -2.35
C SER A 159 -11.54 -8.25 -2.26
N VAL A 160 -10.99 -8.96 -1.27
CA VAL A 160 -11.38 -10.32 -0.89
C VAL A 160 -11.54 -10.47 0.61
N GLU A 161 -12.44 -11.34 1.02
CA GLU A 161 -12.68 -11.75 2.40
C GLU A 161 -11.94 -13.08 2.72
N HIS A 162 -12.20 -13.65 3.90
CA HIS A 162 -11.74 -15.00 4.26
C HIS A 162 -12.15 -16.03 3.21
N GLY A 163 -11.28 -17.03 3.01
CA GLY A 163 -11.44 -18.01 1.94
C GLY A 163 -11.27 -17.43 0.53
N LEU A 164 -10.70 -16.23 0.40
CA LEU A 164 -10.51 -15.51 -0.87
C LEU A 164 -11.81 -15.23 -1.63
N ALA A 165 -12.94 -15.21 -0.90
CA ALA A 165 -14.23 -14.83 -1.45
C ALA A 165 -14.20 -13.38 -1.93
N GLN A 166 -14.95 -13.07 -2.98
CA GLN A 166 -15.05 -11.69 -3.47
C GLN A 166 -15.69 -10.80 -2.39
N GLY A 167 -15.02 -9.69 -2.08
CA GLY A 167 -15.50 -8.72 -1.11
C GLY A 167 -16.47 -7.68 -1.69
N ASN A 168 -16.80 -6.66 -0.89
CA ASN A 168 -17.87 -5.70 -1.18
C ASN A 168 -17.36 -4.33 -1.66
N PHE A 169 -16.06 -4.05 -1.54
CA PHE A 169 -15.51 -2.78 -1.99
C PHE A 169 -15.54 -2.66 -3.52
N LYS A 170 -15.81 -1.45 -3.99
CA LYS A 170 -15.78 -1.08 -5.41
C LYS A 170 -14.63 -0.13 -5.66
N LEU A 171 -14.21 -0.01 -6.91
CA LEU A 171 -13.12 0.91 -7.27
C LEU A 171 -13.69 2.29 -7.58
N CYS A 172 -13.20 3.32 -6.91
CA CYS A 172 -13.40 4.68 -7.39
C CYS A 172 -12.65 4.85 -8.71
N TYR A 173 -13.36 5.05 -9.81
CA TYR A 173 -12.73 5.26 -11.12
C TYR A 173 -11.95 6.59 -11.21
N GLY A 174 -12.21 7.51 -10.27
CA GLY A 174 -11.51 8.77 -10.12
C GLY A 174 -10.08 8.65 -9.59
N CYS A 175 -9.86 7.88 -8.53
CA CYS A 175 -8.55 7.77 -7.85
C CYS A 175 -8.00 6.34 -7.76
N LYS A 176 -8.75 5.33 -8.21
CA LYS A 176 -8.41 3.90 -8.15
C LYS A 176 -8.26 3.35 -6.73
N GLN A 177 -8.90 4.00 -5.75
CA GLN A 177 -8.97 3.50 -4.39
C GLN A 177 -10.29 2.76 -4.13
N PRO A 178 -10.30 1.80 -3.18
CA PRO A 178 -11.53 1.14 -2.77
C PRO A 178 -12.49 2.12 -2.09
N VAL A 179 -13.77 1.97 -2.40
CA VAL A 179 -14.91 2.69 -1.82
C VAL A 179 -15.97 1.68 -1.38
N SER A 180 -16.49 1.89 -0.17
CA SER A 180 -17.61 1.13 0.38
C SER A 180 -18.95 1.63 -0.16
N ASP A 181 -20.03 0.89 0.09
CA ASP A 181 -21.39 1.36 -0.23
C ASP A 181 -21.73 2.68 0.46
N ALA A 182 -21.35 2.85 1.73
CA ALA A 182 -21.51 4.11 2.46
C ALA A 182 -20.72 5.27 1.82
N ASP A 183 -19.50 5.01 1.33
CA ASP A 183 -18.71 6.05 0.63
C ASP A 183 -19.39 6.53 -0.65
N MET A 184 -20.15 5.66 -1.31
CA MET A 184 -20.88 5.98 -2.54
C MET A 184 -22.17 6.76 -2.29
N GLU A 185 -22.66 6.81 -1.06
CA GLU A 185 -23.80 7.63 -0.64
C GLU A 185 -23.41 9.07 -0.28
N SER A 186 -22.11 9.34 -0.13
CA SER A 186 -21.61 10.69 0.18
C SER A 186 -21.91 11.69 -0.95
N PRO A 187 -22.22 12.96 -0.63
CA PRO A 187 -22.36 14.03 -1.64
C PRO A 187 -21.07 14.29 -2.44
N GLU A 188 -19.92 13.82 -1.95
CA GLU A 188 -18.61 13.94 -2.61
C GLU A 188 -18.37 12.83 -3.65
N TYR A 189 -19.24 11.81 -3.66
CA TYR A 189 -19.21 10.74 -4.63
C TYR A 189 -19.90 11.12 -5.93
N GLU A 190 -19.17 10.99 -7.02
CA GLU A 190 -19.71 11.09 -8.36
C GLU A 190 -19.12 9.96 -9.20
N TYR A 191 -19.98 9.06 -9.66
CA TYR A 191 -19.56 7.86 -10.40
C TYR A 191 -18.68 8.21 -11.60
N GLY A 192 -17.50 7.61 -11.69
CA GLY A 192 -16.53 7.88 -12.76
C GLY A 192 -15.62 9.10 -12.51
N VAL A 193 -15.88 9.88 -11.46
CA VAL A 193 -15.29 11.22 -11.28
C VAL A 193 -14.52 11.34 -9.96
N SER A 194 -15.21 11.19 -8.84
CA SER A 194 -14.68 11.39 -7.49
C SER A 194 -15.34 10.49 -6.46
N CYS A 195 -14.69 10.41 -5.29
CA CYS A 195 -15.20 9.81 -4.07
C CYS A 195 -14.74 10.68 -2.89
N PRO A 196 -15.23 10.45 -1.66
CA PRO A 196 -14.86 11.24 -0.49
C PRO A 196 -13.34 11.41 -0.31
N TYR A 197 -12.58 10.34 -0.58
CA TYR A 197 -11.12 10.33 -0.44
C TYR A 197 -10.35 11.18 -1.45
N CYS A 198 -10.94 11.55 -2.59
CA CYS A 198 -10.24 12.32 -3.64
C CYS A 198 -10.98 13.57 -4.10
N PHE A 199 -12.20 13.81 -3.62
CA PHE A 199 -13.01 14.95 -4.03
C PHE A 199 -12.30 16.28 -3.80
N ALA A 200 -11.73 16.47 -2.61
CA ALA A 200 -11.01 17.69 -2.23
C ALA A 200 -9.61 17.80 -2.88
N GLN A 201 -9.01 16.69 -3.29
CA GLN A 201 -7.69 16.68 -3.91
C GLN A 201 -7.70 17.01 -5.40
N LYS A 202 -8.88 16.96 -6.03
CA LYS A 202 -9.04 17.17 -7.47
C LYS A 202 -9.51 18.58 -7.78
N SER A 203 -8.91 19.19 -8.79
CA SER A 203 -9.41 20.45 -9.35
C SER A 203 -10.74 20.25 -10.08
N GLU A 204 -11.53 21.30 -10.24
CA GLU A 204 -12.77 21.22 -11.04
C GLU A 204 -12.48 20.86 -12.49
N GLU A 205 -11.35 21.32 -13.07
CA GLU A 205 -10.92 20.92 -14.41
C GLU A 205 -10.66 19.40 -14.50
N GLU A 206 -10.04 18.80 -13.49
CA GLU A 206 -9.85 17.35 -13.42
C GLU A 206 -11.17 16.59 -13.33
N LYS A 207 -12.13 17.10 -12.54
CA LYS A 207 -13.46 16.53 -12.42
C LYS A 207 -14.22 16.64 -13.74
N GLU A 208 -14.19 17.78 -14.42
CA GLU A 208 -14.79 17.98 -15.74
C GLU A 208 -14.21 17.04 -16.80
N ARG A 209 -12.89 16.87 -16.84
CA ARG A 209 -12.25 15.88 -17.73
C ARG A 209 -12.70 14.46 -17.41
N ALA A 210 -12.86 14.11 -16.14
CA ALA A 210 -13.37 12.81 -15.75
C ALA A 210 -14.84 12.62 -16.18
N ARG A 211 -15.71 13.62 -15.98
CA ARG A 211 -17.11 13.62 -16.48
C ARG A 211 -17.16 13.44 -17.98
N ALA A 212 -16.30 14.14 -18.73
CA ALA A 212 -16.23 14.02 -20.18
C ALA A 212 -15.83 12.59 -20.61
N ARG A 213 -14.81 11.99 -19.97
CA ARG A 213 -14.44 10.58 -20.21
C ARG A 213 -15.60 9.63 -19.89
N GLN A 214 -16.32 9.87 -18.80
CA GLN A 214 -17.45 9.04 -18.39
C GLN A 214 -18.60 9.13 -19.40
N LYS A 215 -18.93 10.32 -19.90
CA LYS A 215 -19.92 10.52 -20.98
C LYS A 215 -19.52 9.78 -22.25
N GLN A 216 -18.23 9.82 -22.64
CA GLN A 216 -17.75 9.07 -23.80
C GLN A 216 -17.90 7.56 -23.60
N PHE A 217 -17.52 7.05 -22.43
CA PHE A 217 -17.65 5.63 -22.12
C PHE A 217 -19.12 5.18 -22.11
N GLN A 218 -20.02 5.94 -21.49
CA GLN A 218 -21.46 5.63 -21.50
C GLN A 218 -22.05 5.64 -22.92
N ARG A 219 -21.57 6.55 -23.77
CA ARG A 219 -22.04 6.67 -25.15
C ARG A 219 -21.55 5.54 -26.06
N TRP A 220 -20.30 5.11 -25.89
CA TRP A 220 -19.61 4.26 -26.88
C TRP A 220 -19.09 2.93 -26.34
N GLY A 221 -19.16 2.69 -25.03
CA GLY A 221 -18.54 1.54 -24.36
C GLY A 221 -17.00 1.60 -24.29
N ILE A 222 -16.37 2.63 -24.88
CA ILE A 222 -14.92 2.80 -24.92
C ILE A 222 -14.55 4.29 -24.90
N ILE A 223 -13.43 4.60 -24.25
CA ILE A 223 -12.88 5.97 -24.20
C ILE A 223 -12.34 6.35 -25.58
N GLY A 224 -12.70 7.55 -26.07
CA GLY A 224 -12.32 8.03 -27.40
C GLY A 224 -13.26 7.59 -28.53
N GLY A 225 -14.38 6.91 -28.23
CA GLY A 225 -15.37 6.48 -29.23
C GLY A 225 -14.90 5.32 -30.12
N PRO A 226 -15.66 4.96 -31.17
CA PRO A 226 -15.29 3.87 -32.10
C PRO A 226 -13.92 4.10 -32.75
N ASP A 227 -13.53 5.36 -32.93
CA ASP A 227 -12.23 5.73 -33.51
C ASP A 227 -11.08 5.68 -32.49
N LYS A 228 -11.35 5.41 -31.21
CA LYS A 228 -10.37 5.36 -30.09
C LYS A 228 -9.48 6.61 -30.04
N GLY A 229 -10.05 7.77 -30.33
CA GLY A 229 -9.32 9.05 -30.38
C GLY A 229 -8.47 9.26 -31.65
N ARG A 230 -8.56 8.39 -32.66
CA ARG A 230 -8.07 8.74 -34.00
C ARG A 230 -8.93 9.86 -34.57
N ARG A 231 -8.28 10.87 -35.15
CA ARG A 231 -9.00 11.85 -35.95
C ARG A 231 -9.70 11.11 -37.11
N PRO A 232 -10.97 11.40 -37.39
CA PRO A 232 -11.60 10.96 -38.63
C PRO A 232 -10.70 11.38 -39.79
N LYS A 233 -10.42 10.48 -40.74
CA LYS A 233 -9.77 10.88 -41.99
C LYS A 233 -10.70 11.88 -42.68
N LEU A 234 -10.23 13.11 -42.85
CA LEU A 234 -10.90 14.06 -43.74
C LEU A 234 -10.89 13.46 -45.16
N GLU A 235 -11.97 13.63 -45.93
CA GLU A 235 -12.05 13.11 -47.30
C GLU A 235 -10.89 13.59 -48.20
N SER A 236 -10.21 14.67 -47.83
CA SER A 236 -9.00 15.17 -48.47
C SER A 236 -7.78 14.24 -48.35
N ASP A 237 -7.73 13.33 -47.38
CA ASP A 237 -6.61 12.40 -47.18
C ASP A 237 -6.74 11.11 -48.01
N VAL A 238 -7.88 10.91 -48.68
CA VAL A 238 -8.12 9.74 -49.53
C VAL A 238 -7.61 9.98 -50.95
N SER A 239 -7.63 11.23 -51.43
CA SER A 239 -7.23 11.58 -52.81
C SER A 239 -5.72 11.50 -53.06
N SER A 240 -4.88 11.63 -52.03
CA SER A 240 -3.41 11.61 -52.14
C SER A 240 -2.80 10.20 -52.18
N SER A 241 -3.58 9.15 -51.90
CA SER A 241 -3.10 7.76 -51.88
C SER A 241 -3.36 6.97 -53.16
N ASN A 242 -4.15 7.50 -54.10
CA ASN A 242 -4.49 6.83 -55.36
C ASN A 242 -3.63 7.21 -56.57
N GLN A 243 -2.68 8.14 -56.46
CA GLN A 243 -1.84 8.54 -57.61
C GLN A 243 -0.55 7.71 -57.78
N SER A 244 -0.16 6.86 -56.83
CA SER A 244 1.13 6.16 -56.89
C SER A 244 1.11 4.74 -57.46
N GLN A 245 0.01 4.28 -58.10
CA GLN A 245 -0.11 2.90 -58.60
C GLN A 245 -0.29 2.73 -60.12
N LEU A 246 -0.10 3.77 -60.94
CA LEU A 246 -0.35 3.69 -62.40
C LEU A 246 0.85 3.93 -63.33
N SER A 247 2.10 3.95 -62.84
CA SER A 247 3.28 4.24 -63.69
C SER A 247 4.40 3.21 -63.62
N LYS A 248 4.07 1.91 -63.70
CA LYS A 248 5.04 0.85 -64.03
C LYS A 248 4.41 -0.21 -64.95
N SER A 249 4.32 0.11 -66.23
CA SER A 249 4.26 -0.88 -67.31
C SER A 249 4.75 -0.21 -68.60
N ILE A 250 5.69 -0.90 -69.26
CA ILE A 250 6.47 -0.61 -70.47
C ILE A 250 7.91 -0.21 -70.17
#